data_AF-A0A7T8H1I8-F1
#
_entry.id   AF-A0A7T8H1I8-F1
#
_cell.length_a   1.000
_cell.length_b   1.000
_cell.length_c   1.000
_cell.angle_alpha   90.00
_cell.angle_beta   90.00
_cell.angle_gamma   90.00
#
_symmetry.space_group_name_H-M   'P 1'
#
loop_
_entity.id
_entity.type
_entity.pdbx_description
1 polymer ?
#
loop_
_entity_poly.entity_id
_entity_poly.type
_entity_poly.pdbx_seq_one_letter_code
_entity_poly.pdbx_strand_id
1 'polypeptide(L)' 'MSILARMRGVHLSSSLDDFVASGTPYTFQQDSAPAQKAKLVQSWLKKNVPNFWDFNTWPPNSPDLNPCDYYL' A
#
# COMPACT_ATOMS: atom_id res chain seq x y z
N MET A 1 4.45 -7.58 15.87
CA MET A 1 4.13 -8.71 15.00
C MET A 1 4.92 -8.53 13.73
N SER A 2 6.19 -8.96 13.77
CA SER A 2 7.08 -8.99 12.61
C SER A 2 6.67 -10.16 11.74
N ILE A 3 6.30 -9.89 10.49
CA ILE A 3 6.61 -10.84 9.43
C ILE A 3 8.09 -10.61 9.17
N LEU A 4 8.99 -11.46 9.66
CA LEU A 4 10.20 -11.71 8.91
C LEU A 4 10.78 -13.08 9.20
N ALA A 5 11.00 -13.77 8.10
CA ALA A 5 11.61 -15.06 7.98
C ALA A 5 13.01 -15.07 8.58
N ARG A 6 13.31 -16.21 9.21
CA ARG A 6 14.64 -16.66 9.54
C ARG A 6 15.42 -16.95 8.26
N MET A 7 16.34 -16.09 7.86
CA MET A 7 17.49 -16.45 7.03
C MET A 7 18.74 -15.70 7.51
N ARG A 8 19.83 -16.44 7.64
CA ARG A 8 21.09 -16.00 8.23
C ARG A 8 21.87 -15.13 7.23
N GLY A 9 22.28 -13.95 7.68
CA GLY A 9 23.51 -13.29 7.20
C GLY A 9 23.47 -12.59 5.84
N VAL A 10 22.64 -11.55 5.69
CA VAL A 10 22.94 -10.38 4.83
C VAL A 10 22.28 -9.16 5.50
N HIS A 11 22.91 -7.99 5.45
CA HIS A 11 22.49 -6.75 6.11
C HIS A 11 21.02 -6.40 5.75
N LEU A 12 20.10 -6.48 6.72
CA LEU A 12 18.66 -6.27 6.52
C LEU A 12 18.31 -4.81 6.86
N SER A 13 18.23 -3.92 5.88
CA SER A 13 17.19 -2.89 5.95
C SER A 13 15.91 -3.54 5.40
N SER A 14 15.00 -3.90 6.30
CA SER A 14 13.84 -4.75 6.01
C SER A 14 12.54 -3.95 5.98
N SER A 15 12.56 -2.71 5.46
CA SER A 15 11.34 -1.92 5.28
C SER A 15 10.61 -2.35 4.01
N LEU A 16 9.28 -2.21 3.99
CA LEU A 16 8.48 -2.31 2.76
C LEU A 16 9.03 -1.39 1.65
N ASP A 17 9.64 -0.27 2.04
CA ASP A 17 10.15 0.75 1.11
C ASP A 17 11.32 0.25 0.27
N ASP A 18 12.20 -0.58 0.86
CA ASP A 18 13.35 -1.14 0.16
C ASP A 18 12.91 -2.20 -0.86
N PHE A 19 11.89 -2.99 -0.51
CA PHE A 19 11.37 -4.03 -1.40
C PHE A 19 10.50 -3.46 -2.53
N VAL A 20 9.62 -2.52 -2.22
CA VAL A 20 8.62 -1.99 -3.17
C VAL A 20 9.22 -0.95 -4.10
N ALA A 21 10.10 -0.09 -3.59
CA ALA A 21 10.56 1.09 -4.31
C ALA A 21 12.08 1.26 -4.30
N SER A 22 12.84 0.31 -3.74
CA SER A 22 14.31 0.37 -3.63
C SER A 22 14.79 1.67 -3.01
N GLY A 23 14.10 2.14 -1.97
CA GLY A 23 14.38 3.40 -1.29
C GLY A 23 13.84 4.65 -1.99
N THR A 24 13.16 4.52 -3.14
CA THR A 24 12.49 5.64 -3.80
C THR A 24 11.17 5.96 -3.09
N PRO A 25 10.80 7.24 -2.87
CA PRO A 25 9.50 7.58 -2.34
C PRO A 25 8.36 7.09 -3.26
N TYR A 26 7.33 6.51 -2.66
CA TYR A 26 6.12 6.08 -3.36
C TYR A 26 4.87 6.47 -2.56
N THR A 27 3.72 6.36 -3.21
CA THR A 27 2.40 6.44 -2.58
C THR A 27 1.58 5.24 -3.01
N PHE A 28 1.04 4.49 -2.05
CA PHE A 28 0.14 3.37 -2.34
C PHE A 28 -1.26 3.88 -2.69
N GLN A 29 -1.73 3.55 -3.89
CA GLN A 29 -3.06 3.85 -4.38
C GLN A 29 -3.92 2.58 -4.35
N GLN A 30 -5.18 2.73 -3.94
CA GLN A 30 -6.19 1.67 -3.96
C GLN A 30 -7.54 2.32 -4.32
N ASP A 31 -8.48 1.53 -4.82
CA ASP A 31 -9.82 2.01 -5.15
C ASP A 31 -10.70 2.13 -3.89
N SER A 32 -12.00 2.28 -4.10
CA SER A 32 -12.99 2.46 -3.04
C SER A 32 -13.81 1.19 -2.75
N ALA A 33 -13.29 0.00 -3.07
CA ALA A 33 -13.99 -1.27 -2.87
C ALA A 33 -14.26 -1.54 -1.37
N PRO A 34 -15.32 -2.31 -1.03
CA PRO A 34 -15.73 -2.51 0.36
C PRO A 34 -14.63 -3.09 1.27
N ALA A 35 -13.82 -4.03 0.76
CA ALA A 35 -12.72 -4.63 1.51
C ALA A 35 -11.62 -3.61 1.85
N GLN A 36 -11.34 -2.70 0.92
CA GLN A 36 -10.30 -1.66 1.07
C GLN A 36 -10.75 -0.57 2.05
N LYS A 37 -12.06 -0.31 2.15
CA LYS A 37 -12.68 0.60 3.14
C LYS A 37 -12.75 0.03 4.55
N ALA A 38 -12.50 -1.26 4.74
CA ALA A 38 -12.60 -1.88 6.06
C ALA A 38 -11.64 -1.20 7.06
N LYS A 39 -12.15 -0.87 8.26
CA LYS A 39 -11.37 -0.20 9.32
C LYS A 39 -10.06 -0.93 9.64
N LEU A 40 -10.08 -2.25 9.62
CA LEU A 40 -8.91 -3.09 9.85
C LEU A 40 -7.83 -2.85 8.78
N VAL A 41 -8.23 -2.82 7.51
CA VAL A 41 -7.32 -2.60 6.37
C VAL A 41 -6.73 -1.19 6.44
N GLN A 42 -7.59 -0.17 6.60
CA GLN A 42 -7.15 1.22 6.72
C GLN A 42 -6.19 1.44 7.91
N SER A 43 -6.47 0.81 9.05
CA SER A 43 -5.61 0.89 10.24
C SER A 43 -4.26 0.19 10.02
N TRP A 44 -4.25 -0.92 9.29
CA TRP A 44 -3.02 -1.62 8.93
C TRP A 44 -2.19 -0.78 7.96
N LEU A 45 -2.79 -0.20 6.92
CA LEU A 45 -2.09 0.64 5.95
C LEU A 45 -1.47 1.86 6.62
N LYS A 46 -2.24 2.57 7.44
CA LYS A 46 -1.74 3.73 8.21
C LYS A 46 -0.55 3.42 9.09
N LYS A 47 -0.42 2.18 9.57
CA LYS A 47 0.68 1.74 10.43
C LYS A 47 1.91 1.28 9.66
N ASN A 48 1.74 0.70 8.47
CA ASN A 48 2.81 -0.06 7.81
C ASN A 48 3.22 0.52 6.44
N VAL A 49 2.41 1.39 5.84
CA VAL A 49 2.69 1.99 4.53
C VAL A 49 2.90 3.49 4.73
N PRO A 50 4.11 4.02 4.50
CA PRO A 50 4.44 5.40 4.84
C PRO A 50 3.54 6.44 4.19
N ASN A 51 3.21 6.23 2.91
CA ASN A 51 2.28 7.08 2.17
C ASN A 51 1.25 6.19 1.47
N PHE A 52 -0.02 6.41 1.75
CA PHE A 52 -1.11 5.78 1.02
C PHE A 52 -2.27 6.74 0.88
N TRP A 53 -3.06 6.56 -0.17
CA TRP A 53 -4.34 7.25 -0.31
C TRP A 53 -5.39 6.51 0.50
N ASP A 54 -5.92 7.19 1.51
CA ASP A 54 -7.08 6.69 2.23
C ASP A 54 -8.33 6.74 1.35
N PHE A 55 -9.36 6.01 1.76
CA PHE A 55 -10.58 5.85 0.95
C PHE A 55 -11.34 7.15 0.68
N ASN A 56 -11.11 8.23 1.44
CA ASN A 56 -11.72 9.55 1.21
C ASN A 56 -10.95 10.36 0.16
N THR A 57 -9.70 9.99 -0.13
CA THR A 57 -8.89 10.64 -1.17
C THR A 57 -9.33 10.22 -2.56
N TRP A 58 -9.82 8.98 -2.72
CA TRP A 58 -10.28 8.46 -4.00
C TRP A 58 -11.72 8.91 -4.33
N PRO A 59 -11.97 9.56 -5.47
CA PRO A 59 -13.32 9.92 -5.86
C PRO A 59 -14.15 8.66 -6.20
N PRO A 60 -15.42 8.60 -5.77
CA PRO A 60 -16.28 7.46 -6.05
C PRO A 60 -16.59 7.36 -7.55
N ASN A 61 -16.64 6.12 -8.06
CA ASN A 61 -16.96 5.80 -9.46
C ASN A 61 -16.02 6.43 -10.50
N SER A 62 -14.73 6.55 -10.18
CA SER A 62 -13.71 7.08 -11.11
C SER A 62 -12.74 5.99 -11.59
N PRO A 63 -13.18 5.01 -12.40
CA PRO A 63 -12.27 4.03 -13.00
C PRO A 63 -11.27 4.70 -13.95
N ASP A 64 -11.62 5.86 -14.51
CA ASP A 64 -10.78 6.69 -15.37
C ASP A 64 -9.51 7.17 -14.66
N LEU A 65 -9.53 7.26 -13.34
CA LEU A 65 -8.38 7.68 -12.55
C LEU A 65 -7.51 6.50 -12.10
N ASN A 66 -8.01 5.25 -12.19
CA ASN A 66 -7.25 4.07 -11.78
C ASN A 66 -6.43 3.57 -12.98
N PRO A 67 -5.08 3.59 -12.92
CA PRO A 67 -4.25 3.01 -13.97
C PRO A 67 -4.59 1.55 -14.27
N CYS A 68 -5.11 0.81 -13.29
CA CYS A 68 -5.54 -0.58 -13.46
C CYS A 68 -6.91 -0.74 -14.15
N ASP A 69 -7.77 0.28 -14.16
CA ASP A 69 -9.13 0.21 -14.71
C ASP A 69 -9.36 1.12 -15.92
N TYR A 70 -8.45 2.05 -16.23
CA TYR A 70 -8.64 3.07 -17.26
C TYR A 70 -8.89 2.51 -18.68
N TYR A 71 -8.38 1.31 -19.00
CA TYR A 71 -8.45 0.71 -20.34
C TYR A 71 -9.44 -0.45 -20.47
N LEU A 72 -10.34 -0.66 -19.49
CA LEU A 72 -11.34 -1.72 -19.55
C LEU A 72 -12.59 -1.33 -20.36
#